data_AF-A0A017HSS5-F1
#
_entry.id   AF-A0A017HSS5-F1
#
_cell.length_a   1.000
_cell.length_b   1.000
_cell.length_c   1.000
_cell.angle_alpha   90.00
_cell.angle_beta   90.00
_cell.angle_gamma   90.00
#
_symmetry.space_group_name_H-M   'P 1'
#
loop_
_entity.id
_entity.type
_entity.pdbx_description
1 polymer ?
#
loop_
_entity_poly.entity_id
_entity_poly.type
_entity_poly.pdbx_seq_one_letter_code
_entity_poly.pdbx_strand_id
1 'polypeptide(L)' 'MNVVRQNLLTQAGYAPYCGAQDCSRDWPRARWDGAQFRCDCGWRSALPAAFVAEYRAKWGIWV' A
#
# COMPACT_ATOMS: atom_id res chain seq x y z
N MET A 1 -6.65 11.60 -10.37
CA MET A 1 -6.03 10.28 -10.05
C MET A 1 -4.78 10.54 -9.21
N ASN A 2 -4.56 9.85 -8.09
CA ASN A 2 -3.36 10.01 -7.26
C ASN A 2 -2.21 9.16 -7.84
N VAL A 3 -1.02 9.73 -8.04
CA VAL A 3 0.18 9.05 -8.58
C VAL A 3 0.51 7.75 -7.85
N VAL A 4 0.28 7.70 -6.53
CA VAL A 4 0.52 6.49 -5.72
C VAL A 4 -0.43 5.36 -6.14
N ARG A 5 -1.72 5.67 -6.36
CA ARG A 5 -2.72 4.68 -6.78
C ARG A 5 -2.46 4.17 -8.19
N GLN A 6 -2.01 5.05 -9.08
CA GLN A 6 -1.60 4.65 -10.42
C GLN A 6 -0.40 3.70 -10.37
N ASN A 7 0.66 4.06 -9.66
CA ASN A 7 1.88 3.24 -9.56
C ASN A 7 1.62 1.90 -8.88
N LEU A 8 0.70 1.84 -7.91
CA LEU A 8 0.25 0.58 -7.31
C LEU A 8 -0.35 -0.39 -8.32
N LEU A 9 -0.90 0.08 -9.45
CA LEU A 9 -1.50 -0.76 -10.48
C LEU A 9 -0.59 -0.96 -11.70
N THR A 10 0.40 -0.09 -11.91
CA THR A 10 1.23 -0.10 -13.14
C THR A 10 2.67 -0.53 -12.90
N GLN A 11 3.21 -0.39 -11.68
CA GLN A 11 4.60 -0.68 -11.37
C GLN A 11 4.69 -1.90 -10.44
N ALA A 12 5.25 -2.99 -10.96
CA ALA A 12 5.47 -4.22 -10.19
C ALA A 12 6.36 -3.95 -8.98
N GLY A 13 5.96 -4.48 -7.82
CA GLY A 13 6.69 -4.31 -6.56
C GLY A 13 6.62 -2.91 -5.95
N TYR A 14 5.86 -1.98 -6.53
CA TYR A 14 5.69 -0.66 -5.94
C TYR A 14 4.94 -0.74 -4.60
N ALA A 15 5.44 -0.02 -3.61
CA ALA A 15 4.81 0.17 -2.32
C ALA A 15 4.82 1.65 -1.93
N PRO A 16 3.76 2.18 -1.29
CA PRO A 16 3.75 3.56 -0.82
C PRO A 16 4.73 3.73 0.35
N TYR A 17 5.13 4.97 0.62
CA TYR A 17 5.80 5.29 1.87
C TYR A 17 4.81 5.22 3.05
N CYS A 18 5.35 5.02 4.25
CA CYS A 18 4.62 5.17 5.51
C CYS A 18 4.02 6.58 5.57
N GLY A 19 2.76 6.69 6.01
CA GLY A 19 2.07 7.97 6.16
C GLY A 19 2.03 8.49 7.60
N ALA A 20 2.71 7.83 8.55
CA ALA A 20 2.82 8.34 9.92
C ALA A 20 3.90 9.41 10.00
N GLN A 21 3.59 10.52 10.68
CA GLN A 21 4.53 11.62 10.91
C GLN A 21 5.62 11.23 11.92
N ASP A 22 5.26 10.42 12.93
CA ASP A 22 6.16 10.03 14.03
C ASP A 22 6.74 8.62 13.83
N CYS A 23 6.89 8.18 12.58
CA CYS A 23 7.55 6.90 12.32
C CYS A 23 9.04 7.03 12.68
N SER A 24 9.52 6.19 13.61
CA SER A 24 10.93 6.19 14.04
C SER A 24 11.94 5.81 12.94
N ARG A 25 11.46 5.47 11.73
CA ARG A 25 12.25 5.15 10.55
C ARG A 25 12.06 6.20 9.44
N ASP A 26 11.61 7.40 9.82
CA ASP A 26 11.24 8.50 8.94
C ASP A 26 10.10 8.10 7.97
N TRP A 27 10.43 7.75 6.73
CA TRP A 27 9.46 7.47 5.68
C TRP A 27 9.78 6.12 5.00
N PRO A 28 9.71 4.98 5.72
CA PRO A 28 10.02 3.68 5.12
C PRO A 28 8.94 3.28 4.12
N ARG A 29 9.29 2.42 3.15
CA ARG A 29 8.28 1.78 2.27
C ARG A 29 7.42 0.82 3.10
N ALA A 30 6.11 0.91 2.93
CA ALA A 30 5.16 0.02 3.58
C ALA A 30 5.18 -1.37 2.92
N ARG A 31 4.59 -2.36 3.59
CA ARG A 31 4.50 -3.74 3.11
C ARG A 31 3.04 -4.15 2.99
N TRP A 32 2.72 -4.92 1.96
CA TRP A 32 1.39 -5.50 1.81
C TRP A 32 1.15 -6.55 2.92
N ASP A 33 0.05 -6.42 3.64
CA ASP A 33 -0.32 -7.33 4.74
C ASP A 33 -1.39 -8.37 4.38
N GLY A 34 -1.78 -8.42 3.11
CA GLY A 34 -2.91 -9.24 2.62
C GLY A 34 -4.19 -8.42 2.38
N ALA A 35 -4.32 -7.25 2.99
CA ALA A 35 -5.51 -6.40 2.87
C ALA A 35 -5.21 -4.90 2.66
N GLN A 36 -4.13 -4.38 3.26
CA GLN A 36 -3.66 -3.00 3.15
C GLN A 36 -2.13 -2.96 3.16
N PHE A 37 -1.56 -1.78 2.92
CA PHE A 37 -0.15 -1.52 3.19
C PHE A 37 0.04 -1.15 4.65
N ARG A 38 0.98 -1.80 5.33
CA ARG A 38 1.32 -1.52 6.73
C ARG A 38 2.79 -1.17 6.92
N CYS A 39 3.08 -0.35 7.92
CA CYS A 39 4.41 -0.09 8.43
C CYS A 39 4.58 -0.72 9.81
N ASP A 40 5.81 -1.02 10.19
CA ASP A 40 6.14 -1.59 11.51
C ASP A 40 5.88 -0.61 12.66
N CYS A 41 5.76 0.69 12.38
CA CYS A 41 5.38 1.70 13.37
C CYS A 41 3.86 1.73 13.67
N GLY A 42 3.09 0.80 13.10
CA GLY A 42 1.64 0.70 13.30
C GLY A 42 0.79 1.45 12.28
N TRP A 43 1.39 2.26 11.40
CA TRP A 43 0.65 2.90 10.30
C TRP A 43 0.08 1.85 9.33
N ARG A 44 -1.16 2.05 8.89
CA ARG A 44 -1.82 1.22 7.88
C ARG A 44 -2.54 2.12 6.88
N SER A 45 -2.44 1.80 5.59
CA SER A 45 -3.16 2.52 4.55
C SER A 45 -4.67 2.33 4.70
N ALA A 46 -5.42 3.35 4.30
CA ALA A 46 -6.88 3.32 4.25
C ALA A 46 -7.37 3.29 2.79
N LEU A 47 -6.82 2.37 1.97
CA LEU A 47 -7.26 2.24 0.58
C LEU A 47 -8.72 1.74 0.56
N PRO A 48 -9.61 2.34 -0.25
CA PRO A 48 -10.99 1.89 -0.37
C PRO A 48 -11.08 0.42 -0.81
N ALA A 49 -12.08 -0.32 -0.32
CA ALA A 49 -12.25 -1.74 -0.62
C ALA A 49 -12.31 -2.05 -2.13
N ALA A 50 -12.97 -1.20 -2.92
CA ALA A 50 -13.02 -1.34 -4.37
C ALA A 50 -11.63 -1.28 -5.03
N PHE A 51 -10.75 -0.40 -4.53
CA PHE A 51 -9.38 -0.30 -5.03
C PHE A 51 -8.52 -1.48 -4.57
N VAL A 52 -8.71 -1.98 -3.35
CA VAL A 52 -8.04 -3.18 -2.88
C VAL A 52 -8.42 -4.39 -3.74
N ALA A 53 -9.69 -4.54 -4.11
CA ALA A 53 -10.13 -5.60 -5.01
C ALA A 53 -9.45 -5.50 -6.39
N GLU A 54 -9.38 -4.30 -6.97
CA GLU A 54 -8.68 -4.04 -8.22
C GLU A 54 -7.18 -4.37 -8.13
N TYR A 55 -6.51 -3.90 -7.07
CA TYR A 55 -5.10 -4.18 -6.83
C TYR A 55 -4.82 -5.69 -6.72
N ARG A 56 -5.65 -6.42 -5.97
CA ARG A 56 -5.51 -7.87 -5.83
C ARG A 56 -5.72 -8.60 -7.15
N ALA A 57 -6.73 -8.21 -7.93
CA ALA A 57 -6.97 -8.78 -9.25
C ALA A 57 -5.80 -8.51 -10.20
N LYS A 58 -5.25 -7.28 -10.19
CA LYS A 58 -4.12 -6.89 -11.04
C LYS A 58 -2.88 -7.74 -10.80
N TRP A 59 -2.58 -8.07 -9.54
CA TRP A 59 -1.37 -8.78 -9.15
C TRP A 59 -1.58 -10.26 -8.82
N GLY A 60 -2.78 -10.80 -9.04
CA GLY A 60 -3.09 -12.21 -8.77
C GLY A 60 -2.99 -12.60 -7.28
N ILE A 61 -3.33 -11.67 -6.38
CA ILE A 61 -3.29 -11.90 -4.92
C ILE A 61 -4.63 -12.50 -4.47
N TRP A 62 -4.73 -13.82 -4.59
CA TRP A 62 -5.85 -14.61 -4.11
C TRP A 62 -5.63 -14.96 -2.63
N VAL A 63 -6.68 -14.83 -1.82
CA VAL A 63 -6.67 -15.24 -0.39
C VAL A 63 -7.18 -16.66 -0.26
#